data_AF-A0A1D7XP33-F1
#
_entry.id   AF-A0A1D7XP33-F1
#
_cell.length_a   1.000
_cell.length_b   1.000
_cell.length_c   1.000
_cell.angle_alpha   90.00
_cell.angle_beta   90.00
_cell.angle_gamma   90.00
#
_symmetry.space_group_name_H-M   'P 1'
#
loop_
_entity.id
_entity.type
_entity.pdbx_description
1 polymer ?
#
loop_
_entity_poly.entity_id
_entity_poly.type
_entity_poly.pdbx_seq_one_letter_code
_entity_poly.pdbx_strand_id
1 'polypeptide(L)'
;MGVKDIWNKLRKGVKAGIMAIQDNSSLTDARIIELINDFNVSDKRKWMITGQKYYEVENDIFNRKITKKVKGTEIEETYKANNKLAHSKYKNMVDEKVAYILSRDYSLKCDDDFYITKVKEVLGKHFQYQLSGLGYEASNKGIAWLQAYIDEQGKFKTMIIPSEQCIPIWKDNSHTELDTMIRVYETVIWEYDKKKTITNVEVWTSEGVTYYRQDGKMLIPYTDKNEDDNGPVAHYKKGDDWLAWGKVPFISFKNNRIELPDIKFIKTLLDAYDLSRSEAANYVEEVKNLIFILKGYGGEDISEFMRRLNEDRAIPIDDPEDGGVDTLTPTMDITALKEHYEQLKRDLIEDGQSLNKDLDRFGSAPSGIALKFMYSGLDLKCNLIETEFKMSFETLLYFINIYLGETGVSTDKTDADILFNRNMEINESEVIENCTKSKGITSDKTILANHPWVKDVEAEEKELEEQTEANLPFKDKVPINGGGSDEE
;
A
#
# COMPACT_ATOMS: atom_id res chain seq x y z
N MET A 1 25.67 61.40 -21.61
CA MET A 1 25.31 60.03 -21.16
C MET A 1 25.23 60.07 -19.64
N GLY A 2 24.02 60.08 -19.09
CA GLY A 2 23.77 60.47 -17.70
C GLY A 2 24.06 59.35 -16.71
N VAL A 3 24.49 59.71 -15.50
CA VAL A 3 24.76 58.80 -14.37
C VAL A 3 23.58 57.84 -14.09
N LYS A 4 22.34 58.26 -14.39
CA LYS A 4 21.13 57.41 -14.33
C LYS A 4 21.13 56.22 -15.29
N ASP A 5 21.69 56.36 -16.50
CA ASP A 5 21.74 55.25 -17.47
C ASP A 5 22.75 54.18 -17.06
N ILE A 6 23.85 54.60 -16.44
CA ILE A 6 24.88 53.70 -15.92
C ILE A 6 24.33 52.92 -14.73
N TRP A 7 23.58 53.58 -13.84
CA TRP A 7 22.92 52.95 -12.69
C TRP A 7 21.82 51.96 -13.12
N ASN A 8 21.02 52.29 -14.14
CA ASN A 8 20.00 51.39 -14.69
C ASN A 8 20.60 50.18 -15.41
N LYS A 9 21.74 50.33 -16.10
CA LYS A 9 22.48 49.21 -16.71
C LYS A 9 23.10 48.30 -15.66
N LEU A 10 23.68 48.85 -14.59
CA LEU A 10 24.19 48.08 -13.44
C LEU A 10 23.07 47.32 -12.73
N ARG A 11 21.91 47.95 -12.49
CA ARG A 11 20.76 47.28 -11.87
C ARG A 11 20.17 46.18 -12.76
N LYS A 12 20.12 46.38 -14.08
CA LYS A 12 19.76 45.32 -15.04
C LYS A 12 20.79 44.19 -15.10
N GLY A 13 22.09 44.50 -15.04
CA GLY A 13 23.17 43.51 -15.02
C GLY A 13 23.20 42.69 -13.73
N VAL A 14 22.92 43.30 -12.58
CA VAL A 14 22.77 42.60 -11.30
C VAL A 14 21.48 41.76 -11.28
N LYS A 15 20.37 42.27 -11.82
CA LYS A 15 19.12 41.49 -11.93
C LYS A 15 19.27 40.30 -12.89
N ALA A 16 19.98 40.47 -14.01
CA ALA A 16 20.33 39.41 -14.95
C ALA A 16 21.34 38.42 -14.36
N GLY A 17 22.29 38.89 -13.54
CA GLY A 17 23.21 38.03 -12.80
C GLY A 17 22.52 37.20 -11.71
N ILE A 18 21.53 37.77 -11.02
CA ILE A 18 20.68 37.05 -10.06
C ILE A 18 19.76 36.05 -10.78
N MET A 19 19.21 36.42 -11.95
CA MET A 19 18.43 35.50 -12.80
C MET A 19 19.28 34.34 -13.34
N ALA A 20 20.51 34.61 -13.78
CA ALA A 20 21.44 33.58 -14.25
C ALA A 20 21.98 32.67 -13.12
N ILE A 21 22.01 33.16 -11.88
CA ILE A 21 22.33 32.34 -10.70
C ILE A 21 21.10 31.50 -10.28
N GLN A 22 19.87 32.02 -10.45
CA GLN A 22 18.63 31.24 -10.28
C GLN A 22 18.47 30.13 -11.34
N ASP A 23 18.87 30.38 -12.60
CA ASP A 23 18.81 29.41 -13.70
C ASP A 23 19.69 28.16 -13.45
N ASN A 24 20.74 28.27 -12.64
CA ASN A 24 21.59 27.13 -12.27
C ASN A 24 20.96 26.24 -11.17
N SER A 25 19.89 26.72 -10.53
CA SER A 25 19.12 26.02 -9.49
C SER A 25 17.70 25.63 -9.93
N SER A 26 17.17 26.16 -11.03
CA SER A 26 15.87 25.78 -11.58
C SER A 26 15.93 24.44 -12.33
N LEU A 27 14.93 23.58 -12.17
CA LEU A 27 14.76 22.39 -13.01
C LEU A 27 14.57 22.81 -14.46
N THR A 28 15.58 22.57 -15.30
CA THR A 28 15.46 22.75 -16.76
C THR A 28 14.74 21.55 -17.39
N ASP A 29 14.11 21.75 -18.56
CA ASP A 29 13.43 20.68 -19.31
C ASP A 29 14.32 19.45 -19.53
N ALA A 30 15.60 19.67 -19.84
CA ALA A 30 16.57 18.60 -20.02
C ALA A 30 16.76 17.77 -18.73
N ARG A 31 16.82 18.44 -17.57
CA ARG A 31 16.97 17.79 -16.27
C ARG A 31 15.69 17.04 -15.88
N ILE A 32 14.51 17.57 -16.19
CA ILE A 32 13.24 16.86 -15.98
C ILE A 32 13.23 15.54 -16.76
N ILE A 33 13.60 15.58 -18.04
CA ILE A 33 13.66 14.37 -18.88
C ILE A 33 14.68 13.35 -18.34
N GLU A 34 15.84 13.81 -17.88
CA GLU A 34 16.85 12.94 -17.26
C GLU A 34 16.29 12.23 -16.02
N LEU A 35 15.64 12.97 -15.12
CA LEU A 35 14.99 12.42 -13.92
C LEU A 35 13.90 11.40 -14.26
N ILE A 36 13.12 11.64 -15.31
CA ILE A 36 12.10 10.70 -15.80
C ILE A 36 12.76 9.40 -16.29
N ASN A 37 13.84 9.51 -17.07
CA ASN A 37 14.55 8.33 -17.58
C ASN A 37 15.21 7.53 -16.46
N ASP A 38 15.87 8.21 -15.52
CA ASP A 38 16.51 7.61 -14.35
C ASP A 38 15.48 6.86 -13.50
N PHE A 39 14.33 7.49 -13.23
CA PHE A 39 13.25 6.84 -12.50
C PHE A 39 12.70 5.61 -13.24
N ASN A 40 12.53 5.70 -14.56
CA ASN A 40 12.01 4.60 -15.37
C ASN A 40 12.87 3.34 -15.32
N VAL A 41 14.20 3.48 -15.20
CA VAL A 41 15.15 2.36 -15.07
C VAL A 41 15.55 2.02 -13.64
N SER A 42 15.13 2.85 -12.67
CA SER A 42 15.48 2.71 -11.26
C SER A 42 14.95 1.42 -10.64
N ASP A 43 15.68 0.91 -9.65
CA ASP A 43 15.21 -0.25 -8.87
C ASP A 43 13.99 0.10 -8.04
N LYS A 44 13.85 1.36 -7.61
CA LYS A 44 12.67 1.83 -6.87
C LYS A 44 11.38 1.59 -7.67
N ARG A 45 11.33 2.04 -8.93
CA ARG A 45 10.19 1.81 -9.80
C ARG A 45 9.97 0.33 -10.13
N LYS A 46 11.05 -0.43 -10.35
CA LYS A 46 10.94 -1.90 -10.55
C LYS A 46 10.28 -2.58 -9.36
N TRP A 47 10.63 -2.19 -8.13
CA TRP A 47 10.01 -2.73 -6.92
C TRP A 47 8.54 -2.34 -6.79
N MET A 48 8.15 -1.13 -7.19
CA MET A 48 6.73 -0.73 -7.25
C MET A 48 5.92 -1.64 -8.17
N ILE A 49 6.41 -1.88 -9.38
CA ILE A 49 5.77 -2.76 -10.35
C ILE A 49 5.76 -4.21 -9.85
N THR A 50 6.86 -4.67 -9.25
CA THR A 50 6.97 -6.02 -8.68
C THR A 50 5.95 -6.25 -7.56
N GLY A 51 5.78 -5.30 -6.64
CA GLY A 51 4.81 -5.45 -5.57
C GLY A 51 3.37 -5.48 -6.09
N GLN A 52 3.00 -4.63 -7.05
CA GLN A 52 1.69 -4.71 -7.69
C GLN A 52 1.45 -6.08 -8.34
N LYS A 53 2.42 -6.55 -9.12
CA LYS A 53 2.37 -7.84 -9.82
C LYS A 53 2.15 -9.03 -8.87
N TYR A 54 2.89 -9.09 -7.76
CA TYR A 54 2.74 -10.17 -6.79
C TYR A 54 1.46 -10.05 -5.95
N TYR A 55 0.95 -8.84 -5.74
CA TYR A 55 -0.34 -8.63 -5.08
C TYR A 55 -1.51 -9.15 -5.94
N GLU A 56 -1.41 -8.95 -7.25
CA GLU A 56 -2.32 -9.50 -8.28
C GLU A 56 -2.11 -11.00 -8.55
N VAL A 57 -1.15 -11.63 -7.85
CA VAL A 57 -0.80 -13.05 -7.99
C VAL A 57 -0.25 -13.39 -9.38
N GLU A 58 0.29 -12.40 -10.09
CA GLU A 58 0.95 -12.58 -11.37
C GLU A 58 2.43 -12.97 -11.18
N ASN A 59 2.74 -13.92 -10.30
CA ASN A 59 4.12 -14.19 -9.86
C ASN A 59 5.06 -14.62 -11.01
N ASP A 60 6.37 -14.47 -10.79
CA ASP A 60 7.39 -14.74 -11.83
C ASP A 60 7.39 -16.20 -12.34
N ILE A 61 6.80 -17.13 -11.59
CA ILE A 61 6.62 -18.54 -11.99
C ILE A 61 5.92 -18.68 -13.34
N PHE A 62 5.06 -17.73 -13.73
CA PHE A 62 4.40 -17.77 -15.04
C PHE A 62 5.36 -17.63 -16.22
N ASN A 63 6.50 -16.96 -16.03
CA ASN A 63 7.54 -16.78 -17.04
C ASN A 63 8.45 -18.01 -17.18
N ARG A 64 8.31 -19.01 -16.31
CA ARG A 64 9.14 -20.21 -16.32
C ARG A 64 8.97 -21.01 -17.61
N LYS A 65 10.11 -21.43 -18.18
CA LYS A 65 10.19 -22.35 -19.32
C LYS A 65 11.15 -23.49 -18.98
N ILE A 66 10.81 -24.70 -19.39
CA ILE A 66 11.72 -25.85 -19.29
C ILE A 66 12.54 -25.88 -20.56
N THR A 67 13.86 -25.67 -20.46
CA THR A 67 14.75 -25.64 -21.62
C THR A 67 15.88 -26.64 -21.46
N LYS A 68 16.39 -27.10 -22.60
CA LYS A 68 17.60 -27.92 -22.71
C LYS A 68 18.60 -27.24 -23.63
N LYS A 69 19.88 -27.31 -23.26
CA LYS A 69 20.97 -26.83 -24.12
C LYS A 69 21.35 -27.90 -25.15
N VAL A 70 21.19 -27.57 -26.43
CA VAL A 70 21.63 -28.42 -27.55
C VAL A 70 22.55 -27.59 -28.45
N LYS A 71 23.81 -28.02 -28.59
CA LYS A 71 24.84 -27.33 -29.40
C LYS A 71 24.96 -25.82 -29.11
N GLY A 72 24.84 -25.44 -27.83
CA GLY A 72 24.93 -24.04 -27.38
C GLY A 72 23.65 -23.21 -27.53
N THR A 73 22.58 -23.76 -28.10
CA THR A 73 21.27 -23.11 -28.19
C THR A 73 20.31 -23.68 -27.14
N GLU A 74 19.56 -22.82 -26.45
CA GLU A 74 18.48 -23.25 -25.54
C GLU A 74 17.22 -23.55 -26.35
N ILE A 75 16.71 -24.76 -26.20
CA ILE A 75 15.48 -25.23 -26.86
C ILE A 75 14.46 -25.55 -25.78
N GLU A 76 13.23 -25.05 -25.92
CA GLU A 76 12.12 -25.29 -24.99
C GLU A 76 11.62 -26.75 -25.12
N GLU A 77 11.56 -27.48 -24.00
CA GLU A 77 11.10 -28.87 -23.93
C GLU A 77 9.59 -28.91 -23.66
N THR A 78 8.79 -28.72 -24.71
CA THR A 78 7.32 -28.64 -24.59
C THR A 78 6.63 -29.94 -24.17
N TYR A 79 7.36 -31.05 -24.15
CA TYR A 79 6.83 -32.38 -23.78
C TYR A 79 6.95 -32.68 -22.28
N LYS A 80 7.69 -31.86 -21.52
CA LYS A 80 7.84 -32.02 -20.07
C LYS A 80 6.73 -31.28 -19.32
N ALA A 81 6.40 -31.78 -18.13
CA ALA A 81 5.47 -31.10 -17.25
C ALA A 81 6.05 -29.74 -16.83
N ASN A 82 5.24 -28.69 -16.90
CA ASN A 82 5.61 -27.33 -16.50
C ASN A 82 4.44 -26.65 -15.81
N ASN A 83 3.96 -27.28 -14.74
CA ASN A 83 3.00 -26.70 -13.81
C ASN A 83 3.55 -25.40 -13.24
N LYS A 84 2.69 -24.39 -13.15
CA LYS A 84 3.04 -23.03 -12.70
C LYS A 84 2.06 -22.62 -11.61
N LEU A 85 2.42 -22.92 -10.37
CA LEU A 85 1.59 -22.64 -9.21
C LEU A 85 2.05 -21.33 -8.55
N ALA A 86 1.32 -20.25 -8.81
CA ALA A 86 1.50 -18.97 -8.13
C ALA A 86 0.64 -18.94 -6.85
N HIS A 87 1.25 -18.64 -5.71
CA HIS A 87 0.53 -18.56 -4.43
C HIS A 87 0.26 -17.12 -4.01
N SER A 88 -0.96 -16.86 -3.52
CA SER A 88 -1.42 -15.55 -3.03
C SER A 88 -0.90 -15.16 -1.64
N LYS A 89 0.24 -15.72 -1.20
CA LYS A 89 0.78 -15.50 0.16
C LYS A 89 1.06 -14.02 0.42
N TYR A 90 1.68 -13.35 -0.53
CA TYR A 90 1.97 -11.91 -0.42
C TYR A 90 0.70 -11.07 -0.35
N LYS A 91 -0.28 -11.33 -1.22
CA LYS A 91 -1.60 -10.68 -1.18
C LYS A 91 -2.22 -10.79 0.21
N ASN A 92 -2.26 -12.00 0.77
CA ASN A 92 -2.83 -12.22 2.11
C ASN A 92 -2.08 -11.45 3.20
N MET A 93 -0.75 -11.35 3.13
CA MET A 93 0.05 -10.58 4.10
C MET A 93 -0.24 -9.07 4.03
N VAL A 94 -0.43 -8.54 2.83
CA VAL A 94 -0.79 -7.13 2.64
C VAL A 94 -2.22 -6.88 3.13
N ASP A 95 -3.17 -7.74 2.78
CA ASP A 95 -4.56 -7.65 3.25
C ASP A 95 -4.63 -7.75 4.78
N GLU A 96 -3.89 -8.68 5.40
CA GLU A 96 -3.80 -8.82 6.85
C GLU A 96 -3.27 -7.54 7.51
N LYS A 97 -2.17 -6.98 6.99
CA LYS A 97 -1.61 -5.72 7.50
C LYS A 97 -2.58 -4.57 7.38
N VAL A 98 -3.14 -4.33 6.19
CA VAL A 98 -4.03 -3.19 5.96
C VAL A 98 -5.31 -3.34 6.78
N ALA A 99 -5.89 -4.55 6.84
CA ALA A 99 -7.05 -4.80 7.67
C ALA A 99 -6.74 -4.58 9.16
N TYR A 100 -5.57 -5.02 9.62
CA TYR A 100 -5.19 -4.91 11.02
C TYR A 100 -5.06 -3.47 11.54
N ILE A 101 -4.48 -2.57 10.74
CA ILE A 101 -4.28 -1.16 11.14
C ILE A 101 -5.38 -0.21 10.64
N LEU A 102 -5.97 -0.45 9.47
CA LEU A 102 -6.77 0.52 8.72
C LEU A 102 -8.19 0.04 8.41
N SER A 103 -8.66 -1.09 8.95
CA SER A 103 -10.07 -1.48 8.79
C SER A 103 -11.00 -0.87 9.83
N ARG A 104 -10.47 -0.55 11.03
CA ARG A 104 -11.24 0.15 12.07
C ARG A 104 -11.15 1.65 11.83
N ASP A 105 -12.21 2.33 12.24
CA ASP A 105 -12.30 3.78 12.11
C ASP A 105 -11.16 4.46 12.89
N TYR A 106 -10.56 5.47 12.26
CA TYR A 106 -9.60 6.33 12.94
C TYR A 106 -10.31 7.25 13.94
N SER A 107 -9.58 7.67 14.97
CA SER A 107 -10.03 8.70 15.90
C SER A 107 -9.11 9.92 15.76
N LEU A 108 -9.66 11.11 15.92
CA LEU A 108 -8.88 12.35 15.96
C LEU A 108 -8.89 12.87 17.39
N LYS A 109 -7.72 13.28 17.89
CA LYS A 109 -7.55 13.87 19.20
C LYS A 109 -7.03 15.30 19.05
N CYS A 110 -7.75 16.25 19.64
CA CYS A 110 -7.40 17.66 19.72
C CYS A 110 -8.13 18.27 20.92
N ASP A 111 -7.64 19.38 21.45
CA ASP A 111 -8.30 20.09 22.57
C ASP A 111 -9.55 20.88 22.12
N ASP A 112 -9.73 21.09 20.81
CA ASP A 112 -10.84 21.85 20.22
C ASP A 112 -11.79 20.93 19.42
N ASP A 113 -12.93 20.60 20.03
CA ASP A 113 -13.97 19.76 19.43
C ASP A 113 -14.61 20.40 18.18
N PHE A 114 -14.70 21.73 18.13
CA PHE A 114 -15.25 22.43 16.97
C PHE A 114 -14.31 22.28 15.77
N TYR A 115 -13.01 22.40 16.01
CA TYR A 115 -11.99 22.15 14.99
C TYR A 115 -12.01 20.70 14.50
N ILE A 116 -12.09 19.69 15.39
CA ILE A 116 -12.21 18.28 14.99
C ILE A 116 -13.42 18.07 14.08
N THR A 117 -14.56 18.67 14.41
CA THR A 117 -15.78 18.56 13.61
C THR A 117 -15.57 19.12 12.21
N LYS A 118 -14.92 20.30 12.09
CA LYS A 118 -14.60 20.91 10.80
C LYS A 118 -13.61 20.08 9.98
N VAL A 119 -12.58 19.52 10.61
CA VAL A 119 -11.63 18.63 9.94
C VAL A 119 -12.34 17.36 9.43
N LYS A 120 -13.19 16.73 10.24
CA LYS A 120 -14.00 15.56 9.82
C LYS A 120 -14.94 15.89 8.65
N GLU A 121 -15.54 17.07 8.63
CA GLU A 121 -16.36 17.55 7.51
C GLU A 121 -15.54 17.69 6.21
N VAL A 122 -14.31 18.22 6.31
CA VAL A 122 -13.40 18.40 5.15
C VAL A 122 -12.87 17.07 4.63
N LEU A 123 -12.44 16.17 5.52
CA LEU A 123 -11.99 14.82 5.15
C LEU A 123 -13.12 14.00 4.51
N GLY A 124 -14.35 14.21 4.99
CA GLY A 124 -15.55 13.56 4.48
C GLY A 124 -15.68 12.09 4.88
N LYS A 125 -16.86 11.52 4.57
CA LYS A 125 -17.25 10.16 4.99
C LYS A 125 -16.39 9.04 4.39
N HIS A 126 -15.69 9.31 3.28
CA HIS A 126 -14.92 8.30 2.55
C HIS A 126 -13.42 8.34 2.86
N PHE A 127 -12.98 9.18 3.80
CA PHE A 127 -11.56 9.26 4.14
C PHE A 127 -10.99 7.94 4.67
N GLN A 128 -11.77 7.14 5.41
CA GLN A 128 -11.36 5.80 5.84
C GLN A 128 -10.99 4.90 4.65
N TYR A 129 -11.80 4.92 3.59
CA TYR A 129 -11.53 4.16 2.37
C TYR A 129 -10.24 4.62 1.68
N GLN A 130 -9.99 5.93 1.67
CA GLN A 130 -8.74 6.49 1.15
C GLN A 130 -7.53 6.08 2.01
N LEU A 131 -7.64 6.09 3.34
CA LEU A 131 -6.59 5.62 4.23
C LEU A 131 -6.24 4.15 3.97
N SER A 132 -7.24 3.27 3.85
CA SER A 132 -7.00 1.86 3.49
C SER A 132 -6.34 1.75 2.11
N GLY A 133 -6.79 2.53 1.12
CA GLY A 133 -6.18 2.60 -0.22
C GLY A 133 -4.71 3.01 -0.19
N LEU A 134 -4.36 4.02 0.61
CA LEU A 134 -2.97 4.44 0.85
C LEU A 134 -2.15 3.34 1.52
N GLY A 135 -2.76 2.59 2.44
CA GLY A 135 -2.14 1.42 3.07
C GLY A 135 -1.79 0.32 2.07
N TYR A 136 -2.69 0.00 1.15
CA TYR A 136 -2.44 -0.96 0.06
C TYR A 136 -1.34 -0.46 -0.88
N GLU A 137 -1.48 0.78 -1.35
CA GLU A 137 -0.53 1.40 -2.27
C GLU A 137 0.88 1.46 -1.65
N ALA A 138 1.00 1.88 -0.38
CA ALA A 138 2.27 1.94 0.32
C ALA A 138 2.86 0.54 0.53
N SER A 139 2.05 -0.45 0.95
CA SER A 139 2.55 -1.81 1.19
C SER A 139 3.05 -2.49 -0.10
N ASN A 140 2.41 -2.20 -1.24
CA ASN A 140 2.76 -2.75 -2.55
C ASN A 140 3.85 -1.96 -3.29
N LYS A 141 3.96 -0.64 -3.06
CA LYS A 141 4.88 0.23 -3.82
C LYS A 141 5.96 0.90 -2.97
N GLY A 142 5.94 0.71 -1.66
CA GLY A 142 6.87 1.27 -0.68
C GLY A 142 6.51 2.70 -0.23
N ILE A 143 5.78 3.44 -1.06
CA ILE A 143 5.27 4.78 -0.78
C ILE A 143 3.95 4.97 -1.53
N ALA A 144 3.02 5.71 -0.94
CA ALA A 144 1.75 6.12 -1.53
C ALA A 144 1.66 7.65 -1.52
N TRP A 145 0.94 8.21 -2.49
CA TRP A 145 0.80 9.65 -2.64
C TRP A 145 -0.66 10.07 -2.58
N LEU A 146 -0.97 11.01 -1.69
CA LEU A 146 -2.26 11.67 -1.62
C LEU A 146 -2.08 13.11 -2.12
N GLN A 147 -2.72 13.46 -3.24
CA GLN A 147 -2.71 14.83 -3.73
C GLN A 147 -3.89 15.60 -3.12
N ALA A 148 -3.60 16.78 -2.55
CA ALA A 148 -4.61 17.73 -2.08
C ALA A 148 -4.93 18.75 -3.19
N TYR A 149 -6.21 18.98 -3.46
CA TYR A 149 -6.62 19.96 -4.47
C TYR A 149 -7.97 20.58 -4.12
N ILE A 150 -8.27 21.72 -4.73
CA ILE A 150 -9.60 22.32 -4.68
C ILE A 150 -10.30 21.99 -5.99
N ASP A 151 -11.50 21.44 -5.92
CA ASP A 151 -12.29 21.14 -7.12
C ASP A 151 -12.92 22.40 -7.74
N GLU A 152 -13.55 22.23 -8.90
CA GLU A 152 -14.24 23.32 -9.62
C GLU A 152 -15.35 23.99 -8.79
N GLN A 153 -15.85 23.35 -7.73
CA GLN A 153 -16.87 23.88 -6.83
C GLN A 153 -16.27 24.63 -5.64
N GLY A 154 -14.94 24.76 -5.57
CA GLY A 154 -14.24 25.39 -4.46
C GLY A 154 -14.13 24.49 -3.23
N LYS A 155 -14.38 23.18 -3.35
CA LYS A 155 -14.30 22.24 -2.22
C LYS A 155 -12.94 21.55 -2.16
N PHE A 156 -12.37 21.49 -0.97
CA PHE A 156 -11.19 20.69 -0.71
C PHE A 156 -11.47 19.20 -0.97
N LYS A 157 -10.61 18.58 -1.76
CA LYS A 157 -10.64 17.15 -2.06
C LYS A 157 -9.24 16.57 -2.05
N THR A 158 -9.19 15.26 -1.88
CA THR A 158 -7.95 14.49 -1.94
C THR A 158 -8.09 13.37 -2.96
N MET A 159 -6.99 12.99 -3.60
CA MET A 159 -6.95 11.86 -4.53
C MET A 159 -5.67 11.05 -4.36
N ILE A 160 -5.80 9.72 -4.39
CA ILE A 160 -4.63 8.83 -4.39
C ILE A 160 -4.05 8.83 -5.81
N ILE A 161 -2.76 9.12 -5.91
CA ILE A 161 -2.04 9.06 -7.19
C ILE A 161 -1.24 7.76 -7.25
N PRO A 162 -1.32 7.00 -8.36
CA PRO A 162 -0.50 5.81 -8.53
C PRO A 162 0.99 6.15 -8.38
N SER A 163 1.67 5.49 -7.45
CA SER A 163 3.01 5.91 -7.03
C SER A 163 4.09 5.77 -8.10
N GLU A 164 3.90 4.88 -9.07
CA GLU A 164 4.77 4.73 -10.24
C GLU A 164 4.68 5.91 -11.22
N GLN A 165 3.72 6.81 -11.03
CA GLN A 165 3.62 8.07 -11.77
C GLN A 165 4.35 9.22 -11.07
N CYS A 166 4.75 9.05 -9.81
CA CYS A 166 5.27 10.13 -8.97
C CYS A 166 6.80 10.03 -8.81
N ILE A 167 7.51 11.08 -9.21
CA ILE A 167 8.96 11.22 -9.09
C ILE A 167 9.23 12.36 -8.11
N PRO A 168 9.42 12.06 -6.81
CA PRO A 168 9.67 13.07 -5.80
C PRO A 168 11.11 13.57 -5.84
N ILE A 169 11.27 14.88 -5.62
CA ILE A 169 12.55 15.51 -5.32
C ILE A 169 12.44 16.06 -3.90
N TRP A 170 13.25 15.52 -3.00
CA TRP A 170 13.25 15.85 -1.59
C TRP A 170 14.24 16.96 -1.28
N LYS A 171 13.91 17.83 -0.32
CA LYS A 171 14.85 18.82 0.23
C LYS A 171 15.88 18.17 1.16
N ASP A 172 15.46 17.11 1.85
CA ASP A 172 16.22 16.45 2.90
C ASP A 172 16.39 14.96 2.63
N ASN A 173 17.48 14.38 3.15
CA ASN A 173 17.77 12.95 3.00
C ASN A 173 16.81 12.04 3.78
N SER A 174 16.10 12.58 4.77
CA SER A 174 15.07 11.83 5.52
C SER A 174 13.73 11.80 4.78
N HIS A 175 13.64 12.47 3.62
CA HIS A 175 12.46 12.56 2.77
C HIS A 175 11.23 13.09 3.54
N THR A 176 11.41 14.13 4.35
CA THR A 176 10.35 14.73 5.16
C THR A 176 9.67 15.91 4.46
N GLU A 177 10.41 16.66 3.64
CA GLU A 177 9.89 17.80 2.91
C GLU A 177 10.16 17.67 1.40
N LEU A 178 9.08 17.77 0.61
CA LEU A 178 9.18 17.82 -0.84
C LEU A 178 9.63 19.19 -1.31
N ASP A 179 10.61 19.20 -2.20
CA ASP A 179 11.00 20.37 -2.98
C ASP A 179 10.10 20.50 -4.22
N THR A 180 10.04 19.41 -4.99
CA THR A 180 9.36 19.33 -6.28
C THR A 180 8.77 17.93 -6.45
N MET A 181 7.60 17.82 -7.08
CA MET A 181 7.03 16.55 -7.52
C MET A 181 6.86 16.57 -9.03
N ILE A 182 7.47 15.61 -9.73
CA ILE A 182 7.25 15.40 -11.16
C ILE A 182 6.28 14.22 -11.30
N ARG A 183 5.12 14.45 -11.91
CA ARG A 183 4.14 13.41 -12.22
C ARG A 183 4.16 13.08 -13.70
N VAL A 184 4.27 11.80 -14.05
CA VAL A 184 4.28 11.33 -15.44
C VAL A 184 3.21 10.28 -15.65
N TYR A 185 2.32 10.50 -16.61
CA TYR A 185 1.24 9.55 -16.91
C TYR A 185 0.86 9.59 -18.39
N GLU A 186 0.36 8.46 -18.87
CA GLU A 186 -0.10 8.31 -20.24
C GLU A 186 -1.60 8.57 -20.35
N THR A 187 -2.01 9.23 -21.43
CA THR A 187 -3.43 9.40 -21.80
C THR A 187 -3.62 9.05 -23.26
N VAL A 188 -4.80 8.52 -23.60
CA VAL A 188 -5.17 8.22 -24.99
C VAL A 188 -5.98 9.39 -25.53
N ILE A 189 -5.43 10.09 -26.51
CA ILE A 189 -6.15 11.12 -27.27
C ILE A 189 -6.56 10.56 -28.63
N TRP A 190 -7.65 11.12 -29.17
CA TRP A 190 -8.05 10.88 -30.55
C TRP A 190 -7.46 11.97 -31.42
N GLU A 191 -6.59 11.57 -32.35
CA GLU A 191 -6.07 12.45 -33.39
C GLU A 191 -6.69 11.96 -34.71
N TYR A 192 -7.69 12.70 -35.19
CA TYR A 192 -8.62 12.24 -36.23
C TYR A 192 -9.32 10.93 -35.78
N ASP A 193 -9.26 9.86 -36.59
CA ASP A 193 -9.85 8.54 -36.29
C ASP A 193 -8.85 7.54 -35.68
N LYS A 194 -7.68 8.00 -35.22
CA LYS A 194 -6.65 7.14 -34.62
C LYS A 194 -6.44 7.45 -33.15
N LYS A 195 -6.45 6.41 -32.32
CA LYS A 195 -6.00 6.46 -30.93
C LYS A 195 -4.49 6.68 -30.91
N LYS A 196 -4.05 7.73 -30.21
CA LYS A 196 -2.64 8.02 -29.97
C LYS A 196 -2.42 8.17 -28.47
N THR A 197 -1.47 7.42 -27.95
CA THR A 197 -1.02 7.58 -26.56
C THR A 197 -0.07 8.76 -26.49
N ILE A 198 -0.31 9.67 -25.54
CA ILE A 198 0.58 10.78 -25.22
C ILE A 198 1.03 10.67 -23.77
N THR A 199 2.27 11.08 -23.51
CA THR A 199 2.83 11.14 -22.16
C THR A 199 2.74 12.57 -21.64
N ASN A 200 1.98 12.77 -20.57
CA ASN A 200 1.87 14.05 -19.88
C ASN A 200 2.87 14.09 -18.73
N VAL A 201 3.44 15.26 -18.51
CA VAL A 201 4.37 15.55 -17.42
C VAL A 201 3.86 16.77 -16.68
N GLU A 202 3.70 16.67 -15.37
CA GLU A 202 3.31 17.77 -14.49
C GLU A 202 4.45 18.02 -13.50
N VAL A 203 4.89 19.26 -13.37
CA VAL A 203 5.93 19.66 -12.43
C VAL A 203 5.30 20.53 -11.36
N TRP A 204 5.22 20.02 -10.15
CA TRP A 204 4.60 20.67 -9.01
C TRP A 204 5.68 21.20 -8.07
N THR A 205 5.59 22.48 -7.73
CA THR A 205 6.51 23.18 -6.81
C THR A 205 5.73 23.77 -5.64
N SER A 206 6.37 24.51 -4.73
CA SER A 206 5.65 25.24 -3.68
C SER A 206 4.79 26.40 -4.22
N GLU A 207 5.11 26.91 -5.41
CA GLU A 207 4.52 28.11 -6.00
C GLU A 207 3.43 27.82 -7.03
N GLY A 208 3.41 26.63 -7.63
CA GLY A 208 2.45 26.30 -8.67
C GLY A 208 2.79 25.01 -9.41
N VAL A 209 2.10 24.81 -10.52
CA VAL A 209 2.24 23.63 -11.39
C VAL A 209 2.53 24.05 -12.82
N THR A 210 3.36 23.27 -13.52
CA THR A 210 3.57 23.42 -14.95
C THR A 210 3.31 22.11 -15.68
N TYR A 211 2.50 22.17 -16.73
CA TYR A 211 2.05 21.05 -17.55
C TYR A 211 2.81 20.99 -18.87
N TYR A 212 3.31 19.81 -19.19
CA TYR A 212 4.01 19.51 -20.44
C TYR A 212 3.44 18.25 -21.09
N ARG A 213 3.59 18.18 -22.40
CA ARG A 213 3.52 16.95 -23.19
C ARG A 213 4.92 16.53 -23.57
N GLN A 214 5.27 15.29 -23.29
CA GLN A 214 6.54 14.73 -23.76
C GLN A 214 6.39 14.23 -25.20
N ASP A 215 7.29 14.68 -26.08
CA ASP A 215 7.44 14.17 -27.44
C ASP A 215 8.90 13.77 -27.68
N GLY A 216 9.17 12.47 -27.59
CA GLY A 216 10.53 11.92 -27.60
C GLY A 216 11.40 12.49 -26.47
N LYS A 217 12.39 13.31 -26.84
CA LYS A 217 13.34 13.96 -25.92
C LYS A 217 13.04 15.44 -25.67
N MET A 218 11.85 15.92 -26.01
CA MET A 218 11.43 17.30 -25.79
C MET A 218 10.21 17.33 -24.88
N LEU A 219 10.15 18.35 -24.02
CA LEU A 219 8.93 18.72 -23.29
C LEU A 219 8.30 19.91 -24.01
N ILE A 220 7.04 19.75 -24.39
CA ILE A 220 6.25 20.78 -25.06
C ILE A 220 5.26 21.32 -24.02
N PRO A 221 5.37 22.57 -23.57
CA PRO A 221 4.47 23.11 -22.55
C PRO A 221 3.04 23.23 -23.11
N TYR A 222 2.05 22.88 -22.29
CA TYR A 222 0.65 23.13 -22.61
C TYR A 222 0.31 24.60 -22.36
N THR A 223 0.17 25.38 -23.43
CA THR A 223 -0.11 26.82 -23.33
C THR A 223 -1.42 27.07 -22.58
N ASP A 224 -2.50 26.38 -22.98
CA ASP A 224 -3.85 26.55 -22.41
C ASP A 224 -4.02 26.02 -20.98
N LYS A 225 -3.03 25.27 -20.45
CA LYS A 225 -3.07 24.75 -19.07
C LYS A 225 -2.16 25.49 -18.11
N ASN A 226 -1.19 26.23 -18.64
CA ASN A 226 -0.20 26.95 -17.84
C ASN A 226 -0.55 28.43 -17.69
N GLU A 227 -1.37 28.97 -18.58
CA GLU A 227 -1.82 30.36 -18.54
C GLU A 227 -3.35 30.44 -18.71
N ASP A 228 -3.98 31.30 -17.91
CA ASP A 228 -5.37 31.74 -18.05
C ASP A 228 -5.37 33.27 -18.30
N ASP A 229 -6.52 33.86 -18.64
CA ASP A 229 -6.67 35.30 -18.90
C ASP A 229 -6.17 36.18 -17.73
N ASN A 230 -6.13 35.61 -16.51
CA ASN A 230 -5.69 36.27 -15.28
C ASN A 230 -4.24 35.96 -14.86
N GLY A 231 -3.45 35.28 -15.70
CA GLY A 231 -2.03 35.00 -15.46
C GLY A 231 -1.69 33.51 -15.33
N PRO A 232 -0.50 33.17 -14.79
CA PRO A 232 -0.05 31.78 -14.72
C PRO A 232 -0.90 30.96 -13.74
N VAL A 233 -1.21 29.74 -14.15
CA VAL A 233 -1.96 28.77 -13.34
C VAL A 233 -1.13 28.35 -12.13
N ALA A 234 -1.71 28.48 -10.93
CA ALA A 234 -1.12 28.02 -9.68
C ALA A 234 -1.80 26.72 -9.20
N HIS A 235 -1.86 26.48 -7.89
CA HIS A 235 -2.43 25.24 -7.35
C HIS A 235 -3.95 25.20 -7.36
N TYR A 236 -4.61 26.34 -7.09
CA TYR A 236 -6.07 26.45 -7.09
C TYR A 236 -6.51 27.89 -7.36
N LYS A 237 -7.77 28.05 -7.77
CA LYS A 237 -8.38 29.35 -8.07
C LYS A 237 -9.38 29.73 -6.97
N LYS A 238 -9.32 30.96 -6.49
CA LYS A 238 -10.27 31.54 -5.54
C LYS A 238 -10.88 32.79 -6.13
N GLY A 239 -12.13 32.70 -6.58
CA GLY A 239 -12.72 33.75 -7.40
C GLY A 239 -11.95 33.89 -8.71
N ASP A 240 -11.32 35.03 -8.93
CA ASP A 240 -10.55 35.33 -10.14
C ASP A 240 -9.04 35.14 -9.98
N ASP A 241 -8.54 34.95 -8.75
CA ASP A 241 -7.11 34.89 -8.44
C ASP A 241 -6.60 33.45 -8.30
N TRP A 242 -5.41 33.21 -8.84
CA TRP A 242 -4.66 31.95 -8.65
C TRP A 242 -3.84 32.01 -7.36
N LEU A 243 -3.96 30.97 -6.54
CA LEU A 243 -3.30 30.83 -5.25
C LEU A 243 -2.46 29.55 -5.18
N ALA A 244 -1.44 29.61 -4.33
CA ALA A 244 -0.53 28.50 -4.06
C ALA A 244 -0.55 28.16 -2.58
N TRP A 245 -0.58 26.86 -2.28
CA TRP A 245 -0.46 26.34 -0.92
C TRP A 245 0.84 26.72 -0.18
N GLY A 246 1.89 27.16 -0.89
CA GLY A 246 3.22 27.38 -0.30
C GLY A 246 4.03 26.10 -0.03
N LYS A 247 3.43 24.93 -0.29
CA LYS A 247 4.07 23.60 -0.32
C LYS A 247 3.56 22.81 -1.51
N VAL A 248 4.34 21.83 -1.95
CA VAL A 248 3.93 20.88 -3.00
C VAL A 248 2.72 20.08 -2.49
N PRO A 249 1.57 20.07 -3.20
CA PRO A 249 0.32 19.49 -2.70
C PRO A 249 0.26 17.96 -2.80
N PHE A 250 1.37 17.28 -2.53
CA PHE A 250 1.50 15.82 -2.51
C PHE A 250 1.95 15.37 -1.13
N ILE A 251 1.11 14.62 -0.44
CA ILE A 251 1.41 14.04 0.87
C ILE A 251 1.95 12.62 0.67
N SER A 252 3.15 12.35 1.18
CA SER A 252 3.78 11.02 1.13
C SER A 252 3.35 10.15 2.29
N PHE A 253 2.70 9.02 2.00
CA PHE A 253 2.41 7.96 2.96
C PHE A 253 3.41 6.82 2.76
N LYS A 254 4.43 6.76 3.61
CA LYS A 254 5.51 5.77 3.47
C LYS A 254 5.14 4.45 4.13
N ASN A 255 5.58 3.35 3.51
CA ASN A 255 5.40 2.01 4.07
C ASN A 255 6.34 1.73 5.25
N ASN A 256 7.57 2.21 5.12
CA ASN A 256 8.67 2.11 6.06
C ASN A 256 9.68 3.22 5.74
N ARG A 257 10.65 3.44 6.63
CA ARG A 257 11.65 4.51 6.51
C ARG A 257 12.51 4.43 5.23
N ILE A 258 12.62 3.26 4.63
CA ILE A 258 13.43 3.03 3.42
C ILE A 258 12.59 3.01 2.13
N GLU A 259 11.27 3.23 2.25
CA GLU A 259 10.33 3.36 1.12
C GLU A 259 10.31 2.15 0.19
N LEU A 260 10.48 0.94 0.75
CA LEU A 260 10.44 -0.31 0.00
C LEU A 260 9.13 -1.06 0.23
N PRO A 261 8.60 -1.76 -0.80
CA PRO A 261 7.40 -2.56 -0.65
C PRO A 261 7.67 -3.82 0.15
N ASP A 262 6.63 -4.36 0.79
CA ASP A 262 6.74 -5.52 1.67
C ASP A 262 7.25 -6.78 0.92
N ILE A 263 6.96 -6.90 -0.38
CA ILE A 263 7.42 -8.03 -1.21
C ILE A 263 8.94 -8.14 -1.25
N LYS A 264 9.67 -7.02 -1.10
CA LYS A 264 11.14 -6.99 -1.20
C LYS A 264 11.81 -7.97 -0.23
N PHE A 265 11.24 -8.15 0.94
CA PHE A 265 11.82 -8.95 2.02
C PHE A 265 11.52 -10.44 1.88
N ILE A 266 10.44 -10.80 1.18
CA ILE A 266 9.97 -12.20 1.08
C ILE A 266 9.98 -12.77 -0.34
N LYS A 267 10.24 -11.95 -1.38
CA LYS A 267 10.13 -12.36 -2.79
C LYS A 267 10.91 -13.65 -3.07
N THR A 268 12.14 -13.74 -2.59
CA THR A 268 13.00 -14.90 -2.80
C THR A 268 12.42 -16.18 -2.20
N LEU A 269 11.81 -16.08 -1.02
CA LEU A 269 11.15 -17.20 -0.35
C LEU A 269 9.85 -17.59 -1.08
N LEU A 270 9.09 -16.60 -1.54
CA LEU A 270 7.83 -16.83 -2.26
C LEU A 270 8.10 -17.49 -3.63
N ASP A 271 9.10 -17.02 -4.36
CA ASP A 271 9.52 -17.62 -5.63
C ASP A 271 10.01 -19.05 -5.44
N ALA A 272 10.78 -19.31 -4.38
CA ALA A 272 11.23 -20.65 -4.03
C ALA A 272 10.06 -21.57 -3.65
N TYR A 273 9.05 -21.04 -2.96
CA TYR A 273 7.85 -21.77 -2.59
C TYR A 273 6.99 -22.12 -3.81
N ASP A 274 6.74 -21.15 -4.68
CA ASP A 274 6.03 -21.33 -5.96
C ASP A 274 6.74 -22.37 -6.83
N LEU A 275 8.08 -22.27 -6.94
CA LEU A 275 8.89 -23.22 -7.68
C LEU A 275 8.80 -24.63 -7.07
N SER A 276 9.02 -24.77 -5.76
CA SER A 276 9.01 -26.10 -5.09
C SER A 276 7.67 -26.80 -5.21
N ARG A 277 6.56 -26.05 -5.07
CA ARG A 277 5.20 -26.60 -5.25
C ARG A 277 4.91 -26.94 -6.70
N SER A 278 5.42 -26.14 -7.63
CA SER A 278 5.33 -26.42 -9.07
C SER A 278 6.13 -27.69 -9.44
N GLU A 279 7.31 -27.88 -8.87
CA GLU A 279 8.10 -29.11 -9.06
C GLU A 279 7.42 -30.35 -8.47
N ALA A 280 6.79 -30.21 -7.30
CA ALA A 280 5.98 -31.29 -6.75
C ALA A 280 4.86 -31.72 -7.71
N ALA A 281 4.18 -30.74 -8.34
CA ALA A 281 3.13 -31.01 -9.32
C ALA A 281 3.69 -31.63 -10.60
N ASN A 282 4.83 -31.15 -11.09
CA ASN A 282 5.53 -31.74 -12.24
C ASN A 282 5.90 -33.19 -11.97
N TYR A 283 6.45 -33.49 -10.79
CA TYR A 283 6.77 -34.86 -10.42
C TYR A 283 5.54 -35.77 -10.42
N VAL A 284 4.41 -35.33 -9.85
CA VAL A 284 3.17 -36.13 -9.85
C VAL A 284 2.66 -36.39 -11.27
N GLU A 285 2.85 -35.45 -12.19
CA GLU A 285 2.50 -35.60 -13.60
C GLU A 285 3.48 -36.53 -14.33
N GLU A 286 4.79 -36.39 -14.08
CA GLU A 286 5.85 -37.18 -14.70
C GLU A 286 5.92 -38.62 -14.18
N VAL A 287 5.51 -38.90 -12.94
CA VAL A 287 5.40 -40.29 -12.42
C VAL A 287 4.40 -41.11 -13.25
N LYS A 288 3.44 -40.47 -13.94
CA LYS A 288 2.57 -41.17 -14.91
C LYS A 288 3.32 -41.59 -16.18
N ASN A 289 4.43 -40.94 -16.50
CA ASN A 289 5.29 -41.21 -17.65
C ASN A 289 6.43 -42.15 -17.23
N LEU A 290 6.10 -43.41 -16.95
CA LEU A 290 7.09 -44.44 -16.63
C LEU A 290 8.05 -44.61 -17.82
N ILE A 291 9.35 -44.60 -17.55
CA ILE A 291 10.35 -44.97 -18.56
C ILE A 291 10.48 -46.50 -18.51
N PHE A 292 10.08 -47.16 -19.59
CA PHE A 292 10.23 -48.61 -19.74
C PHE A 292 11.63 -48.93 -20.27
N ILE A 293 12.38 -49.74 -19.53
CA ILE A 293 13.60 -50.40 -20.00
C ILE A 293 13.20 -51.77 -20.53
N LEU A 294 13.31 -51.96 -21.84
CA LEU A 294 13.03 -53.24 -22.49
C LEU A 294 14.33 -54.04 -22.63
N LYS A 295 14.43 -55.16 -21.91
CA LYS A 295 15.55 -56.12 -22.02
C LYS A 295 15.12 -57.28 -22.91
N GLY A 296 15.90 -57.58 -23.95
CA GLY A 296 15.60 -58.65 -24.91
C GLY A 296 14.76 -58.24 -26.13
N TYR A 297 14.21 -57.02 -26.19
CA TYR A 297 13.34 -56.55 -27.30
C TYR A 297 14.10 -55.83 -28.43
N GLY A 298 15.30 -56.28 -28.79
CA GLY A 298 16.22 -55.58 -29.71
C GLY A 298 15.77 -55.40 -31.17
N GLY A 299 14.51 -55.70 -31.52
CA GLY A 299 14.02 -55.65 -32.90
C GLY A 299 12.53 -55.33 -33.09
N GLU A 300 11.75 -55.08 -32.03
CA GLU A 300 10.33 -54.68 -32.16
C GLU A 300 10.17 -53.16 -32.35
N ASP A 301 9.13 -52.75 -33.08
CA ASP A 301 8.75 -51.34 -33.21
C ASP A 301 8.20 -50.82 -31.87
N ILE A 302 8.85 -49.80 -31.31
CA ILE A 302 8.47 -49.15 -30.05
C ILE A 302 7.00 -48.68 -30.08
N SER A 303 6.49 -48.32 -31.27
CA SER A 303 5.11 -47.89 -31.46
C SER A 303 4.12 -49.03 -31.26
N GLU A 304 4.47 -50.24 -31.70
CA GLU A 304 3.65 -51.43 -31.51
C GLU A 304 3.66 -51.89 -30.04
N PHE A 305 4.83 -51.81 -29.38
CA PHE A 305 4.96 -52.03 -27.94
C PHE A 305 4.05 -51.09 -27.13
N MET A 306 4.12 -49.78 -27.41
CA MET A 306 3.30 -48.78 -26.72
C MET A 306 1.80 -48.97 -26.98
N ARG A 307 1.40 -49.46 -28.17
CA ARG A 307 0.00 -49.78 -28.47
C ARG A 307 -0.49 -50.96 -27.63
N ARG A 308 0.24 -52.09 -27.64
CA ARG A 308 -0.10 -53.29 -26.84
C ARG A 308 -0.15 -52.99 -25.34
N LEU A 309 0.80 -52.20 -24.84
CA LEU A 309 0.81 -51.77 -23.43
C LEU A 309 -0.47 -50.99 -23.05
N ASN A 310 -0.92 -50.07 -23.92
CA ASN A 310 -2.10 -49.24 -23.65
C ASN A 310 -3.43 -49.98 -23.85
N GLU A 311 -3.52 -50.84 -24.85
CA GLU A 311 -4.74 -51.59 -25.19
C GLU A 311 -4.91 -52.83 -24.32
N ASP A 312 -3.86 -53.64 -24.17
CA ASP A 312 -3.92 -54.97 -23.55
C ASP A 312 -3.47 -54.96 -22.09
N ARG A 313 -2.77 -53.91 -21.64
CA ARG A 313 -2.20 -53.77 -20.27
C ARG A 313 -1.34 -54.96 -19.82
N ALA A 314 -0.76 -55.70 -20.75
CA ALA A 314 0.11 -56.84 -20.50
C ALA A 314 1.35 -56.77 -21.40
N ILE A 315 2.48 -57.27 -20.91
CA ILE A 315 3.74 -57.32 -21.65
C ILE A 315 4.16 -58.79 -21.81
N PRO A 316 4.21 -59.32 -23.04
CA PRO A 316 4.61 -60.70 -23.28
C PRO A 316 6.13 -60.83 -23.27
N ILE A 317 6.71 -61.56 -22.30
CA ILE A 317 8.15 -61.78 -22.20
C ILE A 317 8.53 -63.03 -23.01
N ASP A 318 9.35 -62.85 -24.05
CA ASP A 318 9.74 -63.93 -24.99
C ASP A 318 10.86 -64.84 -24.44
N ASP A 319 11.77 -64.30 -23.62
CA ASP A 319 12.87 -65.04 -23.02
C ASP A 319 12.76 -65.03 -21.48
N PRO A 320 12.46 -66.16 -20.82
CA PRO A 320 12.34 -66.22 -19.36
C PRO A 320 13.65 -66.02 -18.59
N GLU A 321 14.83 -66.23 -19.21
CA GLU A 321 16.13 -66.12 -18.52
C GLU A 321 16.72 -64.70 -18.63
N ASP A 322 16.61 -64.05 -19.79
CA ASP A 322 17.23 -62.73 -20.06
C ASP A 322 16.24 -61.61 -20.47
N GLY A 323 14.96 -61.95 -20.69
CA GLY A 323 13.91 -61.01 -21.10
C GLY A 323 13.20 -60.38 -19.91
N GLY A 324 12.93 -59.08 -19.99
CA GLY A 324 12.20 -58.38 -18.93
C GLY A 324 11.91 -56.92 -19.24
N VAL A 325 10.94 -56.37 -18.51
CA VAL A 325 10.64 -54.94 -18.54
C VAL A 325 10.79 -54.38 -17.14
N ASP A 326 11.77 -53.49 -16.98
CA ASP A 326 11.93 -52.70 -15.77
C ASP A 326 11.33 -51.31 -15.98
N THR A 327 10.69 -50.77 -14.95
CA THR A 327 10.27 -49.37 -14.95
C THR A 327 11.28 -48.54 -14.17
N LEU A 328 11.83 -47.52 -14.81
CA LEU A 328 12.51 -46.45 -14.10
C LEU A 328 11.47 -45.43 -13.65
N THR A 329 11.05 -45.56 -12.39
CA THR A 329 10.37 -44.46 -11.70
C THR A 329 11.45 -43.56 -11.11
N PRO A 330 11.49 -42.26 -11.45
CA PRO A 330 12.36 -41.31 -10.76
C PRO A 330 12.03 -41.36 -9.27
N THR A 331 12.98 -41.75 -8.41
CA THR A 331 12.76 -41.76 -6.96
C THR A 331 12.98 -40.35 -6.42
N MET A 332 11.92 -39.55 -6.34
CA MET A 332 11.98 -38.29 -5.60
C MET A 332 11.61 -38.54 -4.14
N ASP A 333 12.40 -38.00 -3.21
CA ASP A 333 12.06 -38.05 -1.80
C ASP A 333 10.96 -37.02 -1.50
N ILE A 334 9.71 -37.51 -1.51
CA ILE A 334 8.52 -36.71 -1.20
C ILE A 334 8.60 -36.14 0.22
N THR A 335 9.30 -36.82 1.15
CA THR A 335 9.46 -36.38 2.54
C THR A 335 10.33 -35.14 2.60
N ALA A 336 11.51 -35.18 1.97
CA ALA A 336 12.41 -34.03 1.91
C ALA A 336 11.75 -32.82 1.23
N LEU A 337 10.99 -33.05 0.15
CA LEU A 337 10.26 -31.96 -0.52
C LEU A 337 9.17 -31.37 0.37
N LYS A 338 8.47 -32.22 1.15
CA LYS A 338 7.47 -31.79 2.13
C LYS A 338 8.07 -30.94 3.24
N GLU A 339 9.14 -31.42 3.86
CA GLU A 339 9.85 -30.66 4.90
C GLU A 339 10.35 -29.33 4.36
N HIS A 340 10.87 -29.30 3.13
CA HIS A 340 11.35 -28.07 2.52
C HIS A 340 10.24 -27.03 2.30
N TYR A 341 9.11 -27.40 1.68
CA TYR A 341 8.04 -26.41 1.48
C TYR A 341 7.33 -26.03 2.78
N GLU A 342 7.29 -26.90 3.80
CA GLU A 342 6.74 -26.57 5.12
C GLU A 342 7.65 -25.56 5.84
N GLN A 343 8.97 -25.71 5.72
CA GLN A 343 9.92 -24.74 6.24
C GLN A 343 9.80 -23.40 5.50
N LEU A 344 9.74 -23.40 4.17
CA LEU A 344 9.52 -22.17 3.38
C LEU A 344 8.21 -21.46 3.76
N LYS A 345 7.13 -22.21 4.03
CA LYS A 345 5.87 -21.64 4.52
C LYS A 345 6.07 -20.93 5.86
N ARG A 346 6.87 -21.49 6.77
CA ARG A 346 7.16 -20.90 8.09
C ARG A 346 8.04 -19.67 7.96
N ASP A 347 9.13 -19.76 7.20
CA ASP A 347 10.04 -18.64 6.93
C ASP A 347 9.26 -17.47 6.31
N LEU A 348 8.36 -17.73 5.35
CA LEU A 348 7.47 -16.73 4.77
C LEU A 348 6.60 -16.02 5.82
N ILE A 349 6.03 -16.76 6.78
CA ILE A 349 5.16 -16.17 7.82
C ILE A 349 6.00 -15.32 8.78
N GLU A 350 7.18 -15.80 9.18
CA GLU A 350 8.07 -15.11 10.12
C GLU A 350 8.71 -13.86 9.51
N ASP A 351 9.36 -14.00 8.34
CA ASP A 351 10.02 -12.90 7.64
C ASP A 351 9.02 -11.91 7.04
N GLY A 352 7.83 -12.39 6.65
CA GLY A 352 6.71 -11.55 6.21
C GLY A 352 5.98 -10.85 7.35
N GLN A 353 6.28 -11.23 8.60
CA GLN A 353 5.63 -10.76 9.83
C GLN A 353 4.09 -10.90 9.77
N SER A 354 3.62 -12.02 9.24
CA SER A 354 2.20 -12.36 9.11
C SER A 354 1.69 -13.09 10.36
N LEU A 355 0.37 -13.17 10.52
CA LEU A 355 -0.22 -13.97 11.60
C LEU A 355 0.04 -15.47 11.38
N ASN A 356 0.69 -16.14 12.32
CA ASN A 356 0.81 -17.59 12.28
C ASN A 356 -0.50 -18.24 12.77
N LYS A 357 -1.21 -18.91 11.87
CA LYS A 357 -2.51 -19.56 12.12
C LYS A 357 -2.41 -21.07 12.37
N ASP A 358 -1.24 -21.62 12.71
CA ASP A 358 -1.09 -23.06 13.00
C ASP A 358 -1.83 -23.45 14.30
N LEU A 359 -3.09 -23.86 14.15
CA LEU A 359 -3.99 -24.29 15.22
C LEU A 359 -3.40 -25.41 16.10
N ASP A 360 -2.59 -26.29 15.51
CA ASP A 360 -1.96 -27.43 16.20
C ASP A 360 -1.03 -26.99 17.35
N ARG A 361 -0.49 -25.77 17.30
CA ARG A 361 0.39 -25.22 18.34
C ARG A 361 -0.34 -24.45 19.43
N PHE A 362 -1.52 -23.89 19.13
CA PHE A 362 -2.20 -22.92 20.00
C PHE A 362 -3.50 -23.43 20.62
N GLY A 363 -4.01 -24.59 20.18
CA GLY A 363 -5.25 -25.18 20.71
C GLY A 363 -6.51 -24.41 20.29
N SER A 364 -7.68 -24.88 20.73
CA SER A 364 -8.99 -24.34 20.30
C SER A 364 -9.37 -23.00 20.97
N ALA A 365 -8.64 -22.56 21.99
CA ALA A 365 -8.90 -21.31 22.72
C ALA A 365 -7.59 -20.70 23.25
N PRO A 366 -6.82 -19.97 22.41
CA PRO A 366 -5.59 -19.33 22.85
C PRO A 366 -5.87 -18.29 23.94
N SER A 367 -5.01 -18.25 24.97
CA SER A 367 -5.08 -17.23 26.03
C SER A 367 -4.74 -15.83 25.49
N GLY A 368 -5.10 -14.75 26.19
CA GLY A 368 -4.74 -13.39 25.80
C GLY A 368 -3.23 -13.18 25.59
N ILE A 369 -2.38 -13.89 26.35
CA ILE A 369 -0.92 -13.87 26.17
C ILE A 369 -0.51 -14.58 24.87
N ALA A 370 -1.14 -15.70 24.53
CA ALA A 370 -0.86 -16.43 23.28
C ALA A 370 -1.28 -15.60 22.06
N LEU A 371 -2.43 -14.93 22.11
CA LEU A 371 -2.88 -14.02 21.05
C LEU A 371 -1.89 -12.87 20.85
N LYS A 372 -1.46 -12.20 21.94
CA LYS A 372 -0.42 -11.15 21.84
C LYS A 372 0.88 -11.66 21.22
N PHE A 373 1.28 -12.89 21.53
CA PHE A 373 2.46 -13.50 20.91
C PHE A 373 2.24 -13.75 19.41
N MET A 374 1.07 -14.25 19.00
CA MET A 374 0.73 -14.49 17.60
C MET A 374 0.73 -13.18 16.77
N TYR A 375 0.20 -12.09 17.31
CA TYR A 375 0.13 -10.80 16.64
C TYR A 375 1.44 -9.99 16.71
N SER A 376 2.42 -10.38 17.54
CA SER A 376 3.63 -9.58 17.81
C SER A 376 4.40 -9.13 16.57
N GLY A 377 4.57 -10.01 15.58
CA GLY A 377 5.22 -9.66 14.31
C GLY A 377 4.42 -8.64 13.51
N LEU A 378 3.11 -8.86 13.39
CA LEU A 378 2.21 -7.96 12.69
C LEU A 378 2.11 -6.59 13.37
N ASP A 379 2.08 -6.56 14.71
CA ASP A 379 2.12 -5.35 15.52
C ASP A 379 3.38 -4.55 15.25
N LEU A 380 4.55 -5.19 15.25
CA LEU A 380 5.81 -4.51 14.95
C LEU A 380 5.77 -3.86 13.56
N LYS A 381 5.30 -4.59 12.55
CA LYS A 381 5.14 -4.09 11.18
C LYS A 381 4.16 -2.91 11.11
N CYS A 382 3.04 -3.01 11.83
CA CYS A 382 1.98 -2.00 11.82
C CYS A 382 2.36 -0.73 12.61
N ASN A 383 3.15 -0.86 13.68
CA ASN A 383 3.67 0.29 14.43
C ASN A 383 4.58 1.18 13.58
N LEU A 384 5.37 0.57 12.68
CA LEU A 384 6.26 1.30 11.77
C LEU A 384 5.47 2.14 10.76
N ILE A 385 4.51 1.54 10.05
CA ILE A 385 3.67 2.27 9.09
C ILE A 385 2.77 3.30 9.79
N GLU A 386 2.30 3.03 11.01
CA GLU A 386 1.51 3.98 11.80
C GLU A 386 2.27 5.27 12.08
N THR A 387 3.56 5.15 12.43
CA THR A 387 4.42 6.31 12.71
C THR A 387 4.55 7.20 11.46
N GLU A 388 4.79 6.60 10.30
CA GLU A 388 4.90 7.33 9.04
C GLU A 388 3.54 7.95 8.64
N PHE A 389 2.43 7.24 8.88
CA PHE A 389 1.08 7.74 8.57
C PHE A 389 0.66 8.91 9.45
N LYS A 390 1.08 8.95 10.73
CA LYS A 390 0.89 10.12 11.61
C LYS A 390 1.59 11.36 11.06
N MET A 391 2.87 11.23 10.69
CA MET A 391 3.62 12.34 10.06
C MET A 391 2.98 12.80 8.73
N SER A 392 2.47 11.85 7.95
CA SER A 392 1.75 12.13 6.71
C SER A 392 0.47 12.92 6.97
N PHE A 393 -0.26 12.55 8.04
CA PHE A 393 -1.48 13.23 8.44
C PHE A 393 -1.24 14.66 8.92
N GLU A 394 -0.16 14.93 9.66
CA GLU A 394 0.26 16.30 10.00
C GLU A 394 0.46 17.16 8.75
N THR A 395 1.06 16.58 7.70
CA THR A 395 1.24 17.27 6.43
C THR A 395 -0.09 17.48 5.70
N LEU A 396 -1.04 16.56 5.81
CA LEU A 396 -2.41 16.75 5.30
C LEU A 396 -3.15 17.86 6.05
N LEU A 397 -3.03 17.91 7.38
CA LEU A 397 -3.63 18.96 8.21
C LEU A 397 -3.16 20.35 7.82
N TYR A 398 -1.90 20.51 7.40
CA TYR A 398 -1.41 21.78 6.87
C TYR A 398 -2.29 22.32 5.72
N PHE A 399 -2.62 21.48 4.73
CA PHE A 399 -3.47 21.88 3.60
C PHE A 399 -4.92 22.13 4.03
N ILE A 400 -5.44 21.30 4.95
CA ILE A 400 -6.78 21.48 5.51
C ILE A 400 -6.87 22.80 6.28
N ASN A 401 -5.84 23.17 7.03
CA ASN A 401 -5.80 24.39 7.84
C ASN A 401 -5.75 25.64 6.98
N ILE A 402 -5.00 25.62 5.87
CA ILE A 402 -5.05 26.71 4.89
C ILE A 402 -6.48 26.88 4.36
N TYR A 403 -7.13 25.79 3.97
CA TYR A 403 -8.51 25.83 3.48
C TYR A 403 -9.51 26.30 4.55
N LEU A 404 -9.37 25.87 5.80
CA LEU A 404 -10.22 26.29 6.92
C LEU A 404 -10.00 27.76 7.29
N GLY A 405 -8.74 28.23 7.33
CA GLY A 405 -8.39 29.63 7.51
C GLY A 405 -9.00 30.52 6.43
N GLU A 406 -8.99 30.05 5.19
CA GLU A 406 -9.60 30.72 4.05
C GLU A 406 -11.14 30.80 4.09
N THR A 407 -11.79 29.88 4.81
CA THR A 407 -13.24 29.86 5.04
C THR A 407 -13.66 30.59 6.32
N GLY A 408 -12.70 31.19 7.03
CA GLY A 408 -12.94 32.04 8.20
C GLY A 408 -12.91 31.30 9.54
N VAL A 409 -12.43 30.04 9.58
CA VAL A 409 -12.19 29.31 10.82
C VAL A 409 -10.78 29.62 11.31
N SER A 410 -10.64 30.07 12.57
CA SER A 410 -9.32 30.32 13.16
C SER A 410 -8.59 29.00 13.41
N THR A 411 -7.43 28.80 12.77
CA THR A 411 -6.62 27.57 12.85
C THR A 411 -5.25 27.81 13.49
N ASP A 412 -5.03 28.98 14.11
CA ASP A 412 -3.68 29.45 14.45
C ASP A 412 -2.93 28.61 15.50
N LYS A 413 -3.57 27.63 16.17
CA LYS A 413 -2.96 26.84 17.28
C LYS A 413 -3.49 25.40 17.47
N THR A 414 -4.16 24.82 16.49
CA THR A 414 -4.85 23.54 16.68
C THR A 414 -4.16 22.40 15.93
N ASP A 415 -3.38 21.61 16.66
CA ASP A 415 -2.79 20.37 16.18
C ASP A 415 -3.73 19.20 16.52
N ALA A 416 -4.06 18.38 15.53
CA ALA A 416 -4.87 17.17 15.72
C ALA A 416 -4.02 15.93 15.46
N ASP A 417 -4.07 14.98 16.39
CA ASP A 417 -3.42 13.68 16.25
C ASP A 417 -4.40 12.65 15.70
N ILE A 418 -3.96 11.85 14.73
CA ILE A 418 -4.69 10.67 14.28
C ILE A 418 -4.31 9.44 15.12
N LEU A 419 -5.32 8.75 15.64
CA LEU A 419 -5.19 7.51 16.39
C LEU A 419 -5.76 6.35 15.57
N PHE A 420 -4.97 5.29 15.44
CA PHE A 420 -5.34 4.08 14.71
C PHE A 420 -5.72 2.97 15.68
N ASN A 421 -6.91 2.40 15.49
CA ASN A 421 -7.42 1.32 16.33
C ASN A 421 -7.07 -0.04 15.71
N ARG A 422 -6.32 -0.88 16.44
CA ARG A 422 -5.94 -2.21 15.95
C ARG A 422 -7.13 -3.17 15.88
N ASN A 423 -7.20 -3.95 14.80
CA ASN A 423 -8.19 -5.01 14.64
C ASN A 423 -7.65 -6.36 15.13
N MET A 424 -7.46 -6.49 16.44
CA MET A 424 -7.05 -7.75 17.08
C MET A 424 -8.26 -8.60 17.43
N GLU A 425 -8.16 -9.91 17.18
CA GLU A 425 -8.99 -10.88 17.88
C GLU A 425 -8.53 -10.92 19.35
N ILE A 426 -9.44 -10.57 20.25
CA ILE A 426 -9.20 -10.56 21.70
C ILE A 426 -10.06 -11.64 22.34
N ASN A 427 -9.58 -12.23 23.42
CA ASN A 427 -10.42 -13.05 24.28
C ASN A 427 -11.36 -12.12 25.05
N GLU A 428 -12.54 -11.87 24.49
CA GLU A 428 -13.51 -10.93 25.05
C GLU A 428 -13.87 -11.26 26.50
N SER A 429 -13.95 -12.56 26.85
CA SER A 429 -14.23 -12.98 28.22
C SER A 429 -13.16 -12.53 29.21
N GLU A 430 -11.88 -12.69 28.85
CA GLU A 430 -10.75 -12.25 29.69
C GLU A 430 -10.71 -10.72 29.81
N VAL A 431 -10.95 -9.98 28.72
CA VAL A 431 -10.96 -8.52 28.74
C VAL A 431 -12.12 -7.98 29.57
N ILE A 432 -13.33 -8.51 29.43
CA ILE A 432 -14.50 -8.10 30.22
C ILE A 432 -14.27 -8.39 31.71
N GLU A 433 -13.68 -9.53 32.04
CA GLU A 433 -13.32 -9.86 33.43
C GLU A 433 -12.28 -8.88 33.99
N ASN A 434 -11.26 -8.52 33.20
CA ASN A 434 -10.25 -7.54 33.59
C ASN A 434 -10.83 -6.12 33.73
N CYS A 435 -11.72 -5.70 32.83
CA CYS A 435 -12.44 -4.43 32.92
C CYS A 435 -13.27 -4.36 34.21
N THR A 436 -13.98 -5.45 34.54
CA THR A 436 -14.78 -5.54 35.78
C THR A 436 -13.89 -5.45 37.02
N LYS A 437 -12.74 -6.13 37.02
CA LYS A 437 -11.75 -6.06 38.11
C LYS A 437 -11.06 -4.69 38.23
N SER A 438 -11.01 -3.92 37.14
CA SER A 438 -10.33 -2.63 37.09
C SER A 438 -11.20 -1.44 37.51
N LYS A 439 -12.53 -1.66 37.67
CA LYS A 439 -13.45 -0.63 38.18
C LYS A 439 -12.99 -0.12 39.55
N GLY A 440 -12.82 1.19 39.66
CA GLY A 440 -12.33 1.87 40.88
C GLY A 440 -10.80 2.00 40.99
N ILE A 441 -10.02 1.37 40.09
CA ILE A 441 -8.55 1.52 40.00
C ILE A 441 -8.19 2.43 38.82
N THR A 442 -8.87 2.26 37.70
CA THR A 442 -8.68 3.04 36.46
C THR A 442 -9.93 3.86 36.19
N SER A 443 -9.81 5.01 35.49
CA SER A 443 -10.97 5.83 35.16
C SER A 443 -11.98 5.04 34.31
N ASP A 444 -13.28 5.26 34.56
CA ASP A 444 -14.34 4.57 33.82
C ASP A 444 -14.25 4.84 32.32
N LYS A 445 -13.82 6.05 31.92
CA LYS A 445 -13.54 6.41 30.53
C LYS A 445 -12.45 5.55 29.90
N THR A 446 -11.39 5.23 30.65
CA THR A 446 -10.33 4.32 30.18
C THR A 446 -10.82 2.87 30.11
N ILE A 447 -11.71 2.44 31.02
CA ILE A 447 -12.30 1.09 30.99
C ILE A 447 -13.22 0.94 29.79
N LEU A 448 -14.06 1.94 29.51
CA LEU A 448 -14.91 2.04 28.33
C LEU A 448 -14.08 2.03 27.04
N ALA A 449 -13.00 2.81 26.99
CA ALA A 449 -12.11 2.84 25.84
C ALA A 449 -11.43 1.50 25.52
N ASN A 450 -11.24 0.64 26.53
CA ASN A 450 -10.63 -0.69 26.36
C ASN A 450 -11.67 -1.82 26.28
N HIS A 451 -12.96 -1.52 26.29
CA HIS A 451 -14.01 -2.52 26.28
C HIS A 451 -14.22 -3.09 24.86
N PRO A 452 -14.29 -4.43 24.66
CA PRO A 452 -14.32 -5.07 23.34
C PRO A 452 -15.42 -4.57 22.39
N TRP A 453 -16.57 -4.20 22.94
CA TRP A 453 -17.77 -3.84 22.17
C TRP A 453 -17.90 -2.34 21.88
N VAL A 454 -17.07 -1.50 22.50
CA VAL A 454 -17.14 -0.04 22.36
C VAL A 454 -16.33 0.38 21.14
N LYS A 455 -17.01 0.95 20.14
CA LYS A 455 -16.39 1.40 18.88
C LYS A 455 -16.04 2.89 18.90
N ASP A 456 -16.90 3.68 19.52
CA ASP A 456 -16.72 5.12 19.71
C ASP A 456 -16.94 5.42 21.20
N VAL A 457 -15.87 5.83 21.87
CA VAL A 457 -15.87 6.09 23.32
C VAL A 457 -16.78 7.27 23.65
N GLU A 458 -16.83 8.30 22.80
CA GLU A 458 -17.64 9.49 23.06
C GLU A 458 -19.13 9.22 22.81
N ALA A 459 -19.46 8.41 21.81
CA ALA A 459 -20.84 8.00 21.56
C ALA A 459 -21.36 7.11 22.69
N GLU A 460 -20.56 6.12 23.12
CA GLU A 460 -20.93 5.22 24.21
C GLU A 460 -21.05 5.97 25.54
N GLU A 461 -20.16 6.94 25.82
CA GLU A 461 -20.24 7.79 27.03
C GLU A 461 -21.56 8.56 27.07
N LYS A 462 -21.99 9.14 25.93
CA LYS A 462 -23.29 9.81 25.82
C LYS A 462 -24.46 8.85 26.01
N GLU A 463 -24.42 7.67 25.40
CA GLU A 463 -25.47 6.66 25.57
C GLU A 463 -25.56 6.17 27.04
N LEU A 464 -24.42 6.07 27.73
CA LEU A 464 -24.35 5.70 29.15
C LEU A 464 -24.87 6.81 30.06
N GLU A 465 -24.59 8.08 29.73
CA GLU A 465 -25.16 9.25 30.42
C GLU A 465 -26.68 9.30 30.25
N GLU A 466 -27.19 9.12 29.02
CA GLU A 466 -28.63 9.03 28.74
C GLU A 466 -29.30 7.86 29.49
N GLN A 467 -28.67 6.69 29.53
CA GLN A 467 -29.15 5.54 30.31
C GLN A 467 -29.14 5.80 31.81
N THR A 468 -28.12 6.50 32.33
CA THR A 468 -28.01 6.83 33.75
C THR A 468 -29.08 7.85 34.13
N GLU A 469 -29.30 8.88 33.30
CA GLU A 469 -30.36 9.85 33.50
C GLU A 469 -31.75 9.21 33.45
N ALA A 470 -31.98 8.27 32.52
CA ALA A 470 -33.23 7.52 32.42
C ALA A 470 -33.47 6.56 33.61
N ASN A 471 -32.40 6.05 34.23
CA ASN A 471 -32.45 5.14 35.38
C ASN A 471 -32.36 5.85 36.74
N LEU A 472 -32.23 7.19 36.79
CA LEU A 472 -32.34 7.92 38.04
C LEU A 472 -33.74 7.72 38.63
N PRO A 473 -33.88 7.22 39.88
CA PRO A 473 -35.18 7.08 40.49
C PRO A 473 -35.85 8.46 40.56
N PHE A 474 -37.09 8.54 40.06
CA PHE A 474 -37.94 9.73 40.08
C PHE A 474 -37.83 10.39 41.46
N LYS A 475 -37.09 11.50 41.57
CA LYS A 475 -36.99 12.25 42.82
C LYS A 475 -38.36 12.90 43.05
N ASP A 476 -39.15 12.30 43.94
CA ASP A 476 -40.35 12.92 44.48
C ASP A 476 -40.01 14.35 44.94
N LYS A 477 -40.54 15.34 44.23
CA LYS A 477 -40.58 16.72 44.72
C LYS A 477 -41.48 16.72 45.94
N VAL A 478 -40.89 16.61 47.14
CA VAL A 478 -41.60 16.92 48.38
C VAL A 478 -41.95 18.42 48.32
N PRO A 479 -43.23 18.82 48.32
CA PRO A 479 -43.59 20.23 48.38
C PRO A 479 -43.36 20.71 49.81
N ILE A 480 -42.42 21.63 50.00
CA ILE A 480 -42.30 22.39 51.25
C ILE A 480 -43.50 23.34 51.30
N ASN A 481 -44.51 22.97 52.06
CA ASN A 481 -45.64 23.82 52.40
C ASN A 481 -45.19 24.78 53.50
N GLY A 482 -44.63 25.93 53.11
CA GLY A 482 -44.24 27.02 54.00
C GLY A 482 -45.31 28.09 54.04
N GLY A 483 -46.05 28.15 55.15
CA GLY A 483 -47.02 29.21 55.48
C GLY A 483 -48.12 28.67 56.38
N GLY A 484 -48.39 29.19 57.56
CA GLY A 484 -47.79 30.23 58.38
C GLY A 484 -48.53 30.15 59.72
N SER A 485 -47.84 30.35 60.84
CA SER A 485 -48.47 30.51 62.15
C SER A 485 -48.22 31.92 62.62
N ASP A 486 -49.25 32.76 62.46
CA ASP A 486 -49.46 33.96 63.26
C ASP A 486 -49.55 33.59 64.73
N GLU A 487 -48.90 34.36 65.61
CA GLU A 487 -49.42 34.73 66.92
C GLU A 487 -48.61 35.91 67.49
N GLU A 488 -49.35 36.74 68.24
CA GLU A 488 -49.15 38.16 68.60
C GLU A 488 -48.00 38.49 69.55
#